data_AF-A0A359AX62-F1
#
_entry.id   AF-A0A359AX62-F1
#
_cell.length_a   1.000
_cell.length_b   1.000
_cell.length_c   1.000
_cell.angle_alpha   90.00
_cell.angle_beta   90.00
_cell.angle_gamma   90.00
#
_symmetry.space_group_name_H-M   'P 1'
#
loop_
_entity.id
_entity.type
_entity.pdbx_description
1 polymer ?
#
loop_
_entity_poly.entity_id
_entity_poly.type
_entity_poly.pdbx_seq_one_letter_code
_entity_poly.pdbx_strand_id
1 'polypeptide(L)'
;ARTKIEWQPKKFLPYHPNALKFEAYDTKGKVSDSWTVYSVGGGTLSDGKKIISLSGAEGQKIYPKGNITDILNWCEQRGKTYWEYVEEYESSDIWDYLEEVWTVMQEAVQRGLENEGILPGPLKLQRKAASYYIRAKGYKASLQSRGLVFSYALAVSEENAAGGKIVTAPTCGSCGVVPSVLYHLEDIRSFSKKRILRALATAGLFGNTVKKNASISGAEVGCQGEVGVACAMAAAAASQLFGGSPAQIEYAAEMGLEHHLGMTCDPVCGLVQIPCIERNAYAAARALDANLYSSFTDGTHRVSFDRVVNVMKETGHDIPSLYKETGEGGLAKGHPM
;
A
#
# COMPACT_ATOMS: atom_id res chain seq x y z
N ALA A 1 -8.50 -3.47 38.88
CA ALA A 1 -9.65 -4.02 38.13
C ALA A 1 -9.12 -4.66 36.85
N ARG A 2 -9.69 -5.78 36.41
CA ARG A 2 -9.30 -6.44 35.15
C ARG A 2 -9.84 -5.61 33.98
N THR A 3 -9.01 -5.26 33.00
CA THR A 3 -9.45 -4.59 31.77
C THR A 3 -10.58 -5.40 31.13
N LYS A 4 -11.71 -4.76 30.85
CA LYS A 4 -12.83 -5.35 30.12
C LYS A 4 -12.70 -4.95 28.65
N ILE A 5 -12.74 -5.92 27.75
CA ILE A 5 -12.76 -5.68 26.29
C ILE A 5 -14.15 -6.08 25.80
N GLU A 6 -14.86 -5.13 25.19
CA GLU A 6 -16.17 -5.34 24.61
C GLU A 6 -16.11 -5.18 23.09
N TRP A 7 -16.50 -6.21 22.36
CA TRP A 7 -16.58 -6.19 20.91
C TRP A 7 -17.99 -5.77 20.46
N GLN A 8 -18.09 -4.66 19.73
CA GLN A 8 -19.37 -4.10 19.25
C GLN A 8 -19.40 -4.02 17.71
N PRO A 9 -19.33 -5.14 16.97
CA PRO A 9 -19.14 -5.17 15.51
C PRO A 9 -20.29 -4.53 14.71
N LYS A 10 -21.48 -4.43 15.30
CA LYS A 10 -22.67 -3.84 14.65
C LYS A 10 -22.86 -2.34 14.94
N LYS A 11 -21.92 -1.73 15.67
CA LYS A 11 -22.01 -0.33 16.07
C LYS A 11 -21.02 0.50 15.26
N PHE A 12 -21.55 1.35 14.40
CA PHE A 12 -20.76 2.29 13.61
C PHE A 12 -20.79 3.67 14.25
N LEU A 13 -19.61 4.29 14.34
CA LEU A 13 -19.48 5.68 14.78
C LEU A 13 -19.47 6.62 13.57
N PRO A 14 -19.89 7.91 13.72
CA PRO A 14 -20.11 8.79 12.59
C PRO A 14 -18.86 9.18 11.78
N TYR A 15 -17.67 9.11 12.38
CA TYR A 15 -16.44 9.63 11.76
C TYR A 15 -15.73 8.60 10.87
N HIS A 16 -15.49 7.38 11.38
CA HIS A 16 -14.84 6.30 10.64
C HIS A 16 -15.30 4.95 11.22
N PRO A 17 -15.47 3.89 10.41
CA PRO A 17 -15.94 2.57 10.87
C PRO A 17 -15.00 1.92 11.89
N ASN A 18 -13.68 2.08 11.74
CA ASN A 18 -12.69 1.50 12.64
C ASN A 18 -12.44 2.43 13.83
N ALA A 19 -12.99 2.09 15.00
CA ALA A 19 -12.88 2.89 16.21
C ALA A 19 -12.71 2.05 17.48
N LEU A 20 -11.97 2.59 18.45
CA LEU A 20 -11.85 2.10 19.81
C LEU A 20 -12.28 3.19 20.79
N LYS A 21 -13.11 2.83 21.76
CA LYS A 21 -13.48 3.70 22.87
C LYS A 21 -12.81 3.19 24.15
N PHE A 22 -11.94 4.00 24.71
CA PHE A 22 -11.32 3.80 26.01
C PHE A 22 -12.20 4.45 27.08
N GLU A 23 -12.46 3.74 28.17
CA GLU A 23 -13.15 4.27 29.35
C GLU A 23 -12.35 3.92 30.60
N ALA A 24 -11.99 4.93 31.38
CA ALA A 24 -11.38 4.76 32.70
C ALA A 24 -12.48 4.81 33.76
N TYR A 25 -12.39 3.94 34.77
CA TYR A 25 -13.36 3.85 35.85
C TYR A 25 -12.71 4.16 37.19
N ASP A 26 -13.40 4.93 38.04
CA ASP A 26 -12.98 5.19 39.41
C ASP A 26 -13.20 3.98 40.33
N THR A 27 -12.81 4.11 41.60
CA THR A 27 -12.96 3.05 42.61
C THR A 27 -14.42 2.70 42.93
N LYS A 28 -15.38 3.53 42.49
CA LYS A 28 -16.83 3.31 42.65
C LYS A 28 -17.46 2.74 41.38
N GLY A 29 -16.68 2.46 40.34
CA GLY A 29 -17.15 1.92 39.07
C GLY A 29 -17.82 2.96 38.16
N LYS A 30 -17.62 4.27 38.41
CA LYS A 30 -18.11 5.34 37.52
C LYS A 30 -17.04 5.67 36.49
N VAL A 31 -17.44 5.92 35.25
CA VAL A 31 -16.55 6.41 34.20
C VAL A 31 -15.96 7.76 34.63
N SER A 32 -14.64 7.80 34.84
CA SER A 32 -13.90 9.01 35.20
C SER A 32 -13.40 9.76 33.97
N ASP A 33 -13.08 9.04 32.90
CA ASP A 33 -12.62 9.62 31.64
C ASP A 33 -12.99 8.70 30.46
N SER A 34 -13.12 9.27 29.26
CA SER A 34 -13.35 8.50 28.04
C SER A 34 -12.70 9.14 26.83
N TRP A 35 -12.08 8.30 26.01
CA TRP A 35 -11.42 8.73 24.79
C TRP A 35 -11.79 7.80 23.63
N THR A 36 -12.24 8.39 22.52
CA THR A 36 -12.54 7.63 21.29
C THR A 36 -11.44 7.91 20.27
N VAL A 37 -10.86 6.83 19.75
CA VAL A 37 -9.78 6.86 18.76
C VAL A 37 -10.21 6.07 17.53
N TYR A 38 -9.99 6.64 16.36
CA TYR A 38 -10.27 6.07 15.06
C TYR A 38 -8.98 5.67 14.36
N SER A 39 -8.97 4.54 13.69
CA SER A 39 -7.89 4.12 12.79
C SER A 39 -8.32 4.40 11.35
N VAL A 40 -7.78 5.45 10.74
CA VAL A 40 -8.24 5.99 9.44
C VAL A 40 -7.43 5.48 8.24
N GLY A 41 -6.68 4.39 8.41
CA GLY A 41 -5.88 3.75 7.35
C GLY A 41 -4.39 4.09 7.40
N GLY A 42 -3.57 3.15 6.90
CA GLY A 42 -2.10 3.29 6.86
C GLY A 42 -1.44 3.50 8.23
N GLY A 43 -2.08 3.06 9.32
CA GLY A 43 -1.61 3.25 10.70
C GLY A 43 -1.86 4.65 11.29
N THR A 44 -2.54 5.54 10.56
CA THR A 44 -2.87 6.90 11.06
C THR A 44 -4.04 6.83 12.04
N LEU A 45 -3.92 7.50 13.18
CA LEU A 45 -4.95 7.58 14.21
C LEU A 45 -5.59 8.98 14.23
N SER A 46 -6.85 9.08 14.66
CA SER A 46 -7.57 10.35 14.84
C SER A 46 -8.53 10.28 16.02
N ASP A 47 -8.79 11.39 16.71
CA ASP A 47 -9.84 11.48 17.74
C ASP A 47 -11.18 12.02 17.18
N GLY A 48 -11.29 12.13 15.84
CA GLY A 48 -12.42 12.72 15.13
C GLY A 48 -12.39 14.24 15.03
N LYS A 49 -11.41 14.90 15.66
CA LYS A 49 -11.14 16.35 15.50
C LYS A 49 -9.80 16.61 14.85
N LYS A 50 -8.79 15.82 15.19
CA LYS A 50 -7.43 15.92 14.66
C LYS A 50 -6.80 14.55 14.45
N ILE A 51 -5.75 14.52 13.64
CA ILE A 51 -4.87 13.35 13.52
C ILE A 51 -4.05 13.25 14.81
N ILE A 52 -4.03 12.08 15.43
CA ILE A 52 -3.19 11.76 16.58
C ILE A 52 -1.84 11.31 16.03
N SER A 53 -0.86 12.20 16.04
CA SER A 53 0.52 11.86 15.70
C SER A 53 1.36 11.67 16.96
N LEU A 54 2.11 10.57 17.04
CA LEU A 54 3.09 10.34 18.10
C LEU A 54 4.32 11.27 17.98
N SER A 55 4.56 11.85 16.79
CA SER A 55 5.76 12.64 16.49
C SER A 55 5.55 14.16 16.53
N GLY A 56 4.37 14.66 16.93
CA GLY A 56 4.12 16.10 17.13
C GLY A 56 4.10 16.96 15.86
N ALA A 57 4.42 16.41 14.69
CA ALA A 57 4.34 17.08 13.39
C ALA A 57 2.90 17.15 12.85
N GLU A 58 1.95 17.62 13.66
CA GLU A 58 0.57 17.86 13.23
C GLU A 58 0.54 19.05 12.26
N GLY A 59 0.09 18.84 11.01
CA GLY A 59 -0.40 19.90 10.14
C GLY A 59 0.62 20.70 9.32
N GLN A 60 1.91 20.32 9.29
CA GLN A 60 2.85 20.97 8.37
C GLN A 60 2.55 20.59 6.92
N LYS A 61 2.22 21.59 6.11
CA LYS A 61 2.06 21.44 4.66
C LYS A 61 3.45 21.41 4.02
N ILE A 62 4.03 20.22 3.94
CA ILE A 62 5.36 19.99 3.33
C ILE A 62 5.32 20.33 1.84
N TYR A 63 4.39 19.70 1.10
CA TYR A 63 4.26 19.90 -0.35
C TYR A 63 3.30 21.05 -0.69
N PRO A 64 3.75 22.08 -1.44
CA PRO A 64 2.88 23.17 -1.87
C PRO A 64 1.77 22.68 -2.80
N LYS A 65 2.11 21.77 -3.73
CA LYS A 65 1.22 21.13 -4.69
C LYS A 65 0.79 19.77 -4.17
N GLY A 66 -0.51 19.47 -4.29
CA GLY A 66 -1.12 18.26 -3.75
C GLY A 66 -1.69 17.31 -4.79
N ASN A 67 -1.61 17.63 -6.07
CA ASN A 67 -2.10 16.82 -7.18
C ASN A 67 -0.91 16.44 -8.08
N ILE A 68 -0.96 15.26 -8.69
CA ILE A 68 0.12 14.82 -9.56
C ILE A 68 0.21 15.69 -10.82
N THR A 69 -0.91 16.13 -11.38
CA THR A 69 -0.94 17.04 -12.55
C THR A 69 -0.19 18.35 -12.24
N ASP A 70 -0.35 18.91 -11.04
CA ASP A 70 0.35 20.13 -10.63
C ASP A 70 1.86 19.88 -10.49
N ILE A 71 2.25 18.71 -9.99
CA ILE A 71 3.64 18.30 -9.80
C ILE A 71 4.29 17.97 -11.16
N LEU A 72 3.57 17.35 -12.09
CA LEU A 72 4.00 17.12 -13.46
C LEU A 72 4.34 18.45 -14.15
N ASN A 73 3.44 19.43 -14.09
CA ASN A 73 3.70 20.78 -14.60
C ASN A 73 4.93 21.42 -13.95
N TRP A 74 5.15 21.18 -12.66
CA TRP A 74 6.34 21.66 -11.95
C TRP A 74 7.63 21.00 -12.47
N CYS A 75 7.60 19.69 -12.73
CA CYS A 75 8.69 18.91 -13.29
C CYS A 75 9.08 19.43 -14.68
N GLU A 76 8.09 19.60 -15.55
CA GLU A 76 8.28 20.08 -16.93
C GLU A 76 8.87 21.50 -16.98
N GLN A 77 8.36 22.41 -16.15
CA GLN A 77 8.85 23.80 -16.08
C GLN A 77 10.30 23.92 -15.60
N ARG A 78 10.81 22.90 -14.88
CA ARG A 78 12.13 22.95 -14.23
C ARG A 78 13.13 21.96 -14.82
N GLY A 79 12.71 21.10 -15.76
CA GLY A 79 13.54 20.00 -16.25
C GLY A 79 13.91 19.00 -15.14
N LYS A 80 13.01 18.80 -14.17
CA LYS A 80 13.17 17.90 -13.03
C LYS A 80 12.18 16.72 -13.11
N THR A 81 12.28 15.77 -12.19
CA THR A 81 11.36 14.64 -12.01
C THR A 81 10.83 14.53 -10.57
N TYR A 82 9.94 13.58 -10.31
CA TYR A 82 9.17 13.46 -9.06
C TYR A 82 10.03 13.29 -7.80
N TRP A 83 11.11 12.51 -7.84
CA TRP A 83 11.98 12.36 -6.66
C TRP A 83 12.70 13.66 -6.31
N GLU A 84 12.95 14.54 -7.28
CA GLU A 84 13.54 15.87 -7.04
C GLU A 84 12.51 16.84 -6.45
N TYR A 85 11.22 16.64 -6.73
CA TYR A 85 10.16 17.33 -6.00
C TYR A 85 10.17 16.94 -4.53
N VAL A 86 10.33 15.66 -4.22
CA VAL A 86 10.49 15.18 -2.83
C VAL A 86 11.74 15.80 -2.19
N GLU A 87 12.89 15.74 -2.88
CA GLU A 87 14.16 16.31 -2.40
C GLU A 87 14.09 17.83 -2.12
N GLU A 88 13.29 18.57 -2.89
CA GLU A 88 13.19 20.03 -2.75
C GLU A 88 12.37 20.47 -1.53
N TYR A 89 11.40 19.66 -1.09
CA TYR A 89 10.46 20.03 -0.03
C TYR A 89 10.61 19.24 1.27
N GLU A 90 11.10 18.01 1.21
CA GLU A 90 11.39 17.23 2.42
C GLU A 90 12.72 17.65 3.05
N SER A 91 12.86 17.42 4.34
CA SER A 91 14.13 17.60 5.04
C SER A 91 15.15 16.53 4.65
N SER A 92 16.44 16.81 4.83
CA SER A 92 17.54 15.94 4.37
C SER A 92 17.54 14.53 4.99
N ASP A 93 16.92 14.37 6.15
CA ASP A 93 16.72 13.09 6.85
C ASP A 93 15.75 12.13 6.13
N ILE A 94 15.01 12.62 5.11
CA ILE A 94 14.16 11.76 4.28
C ILE A 94 14.93 10.59 3.67
N TRP A 95 16.19 10.80 3.31
CA TRP A 95 17.01 9.76 2.67
C TRP A 95 17.43 8.67 3.66
N ASP A 96 17.74 9.06 4.90
CA ASP A 96 18.06 8.11 5.98
C ASP A 96 16.81 7.29 6.33
N TYR A 97 15.64 7.94 6.38
CA TYR A 97 14.36 7.24 6.58
C TYR A 97 14.02 6.28 5.44
N LEU A 98 14.17 6.71 4.18
CA LEU A 98 13.94 5.84 3.02
C LEU A 98 14.94 4.68 2.96
N GLU A 99 16.16 4.88 3.46
CA GLU A 99 17.14 3.82 3.62
C GLU A 99 16.72 2.78 4.65
N GLU A 100 16.22 3.21 5.82
CA GLU A 100 15.65 2.30 6.82
C GLU A 100 14.46 1.51 6.24
N VAL A 101 13.54 2.22 5.58
CA VAL A 101 12.39 1.62 4.88
C VAL A 101 12.85 0.56 3.89
N TRP A 102 13.85 0.88 3.06
CA TRP A 102 14.37 -0.05 2.07
C TRP A 102 14.99 -1.29 2.71
N THR A 103 15.80 -1.10 3.74
CA THR A 103 16.41 -2.22 4.46
C THR A 103 15.36 -3.15 5.05
N VAL A 104 14.33 -2.63 5.71
CA VAL A 104 13.25 -3.47 6.27
C VAL A 104 12.48 -4.20 5.16
N MET A 105 12.25 -3.54 4.02
CA MET A 105 11.64 -4.15 2.84
C MET A 105 12.46 -5.34 2.31
N GLN A 106 13.77 -5.17 2.14
CA GLN A 106 14.68 -6.22 1.69
C GLN A 106 14.70 -7.40 2.66
N GLU A 107 14.81 -7.12 3.96
CA GLU A 107 14.82 -8.16 4.99
C GLU A 107 13.49 -8.94 5.04
N ALA A 108 12.35 -8.28 4.81
CA ALA A 108 11.05 -8.95 4.74
C ALA A 108 10.95 -9.92 3.55
N VAL A 109 11.49 -9.53 2.38
CA VAL A 109 11.60 -10.44 1.23
C VAL A 109 12.46 -11.65 1.60
N GLN A 110 13.66 -11.41 2.16
CA GLN A 110 14.61 -12.48 2.50
C GLN A 110 14.01 -13.47 3.52
N ARG A 111 13.45 -12.98 4.63
CA ARG A 111 12.79 -13.83 5.64
C ARG A 111 11.65 -14.65 5.03
N GLY A 112 10.79 -14.02 4.23
CA GLY A 112 9.66 -14.72 3.62
C GLY A 112 10.06 -15.78 2.59
N LEU A 113 11.22 -15.63 1.93
CA LEU A 113 11.75 -16.65 1.01
C LEU A 113 12.36 -17.86 1.73
N GLU A 114 12.80 -17.70 2.98
CA GLU A 114 13.39 -18.77 3.79
C GLU A 114 12.37 -19.46 4.72
N ASN A 115 11.32 -18.74 5.12
CA ASN A 115 10.31 -19.24 6.03
C ASN A 115 9.32 -20.19 5.34
N GLU A 116 9.27 -21.43 5.82
CA GLU A 116 8.25 -22.42 5.46
C GLU A 116 7.21 -22.61 6.57
N GLY A 117 6.14 -23.34 6.29
CA GLY A 117 5.12 -23.70 7.29
C GLY A 117 3.73 -23.15 7.00
N ILE A 118 2.89 -23.09 8.05
CA ILE A 118 1.47 -22.74 7.97
C ILE A 118 1.25 -21.38 8.64
N LEU A 119 0.52 -20.50 7.95
CA LEU A 119 0.13 -19.20 8.48
C LEU A 119 -0.87 -19.34 9.64
N PRO A 120 -0.84 -18.42 10.62
CA PRO A 120 -1.76 -18.45 11.75
C PRO A 120 -3.21 -18.24 11.30
N GLY A 121 -4.16 -18.64 12.14
CA GLY A 121 -5.60 -18.51 11.88
C GLY A 121 -6.29 -19.81 11.42
N PRO A 122 -7.62 -19.73 11.18
CA PRO A 122 -8.46 -20.89 10.85
C PRO A 122 -8.22 -21.49 9.46
N LEU A 123 -7.66 -20.72 8.51
CA LEU A 123 -7.50 -21.15 7.11
C LEU A 123 -6.41 -22.21 6.89
N LYS A 124 -5.48 -22.36 7.85
CA LYS A 124 -4.31 -23.26 7.75
C LYS A 124 -3.57 -23.14 6.41
N LEU A 125 -3.46 -21.90 5.91
CA LEU A 125 -2.85 -21.62 4.62
C LEU A 125 -1.34 -21.88 4.67
N GLN A 126 -0.83 -22.71 3.77
CA GLN A 126 0.61 -22.96 3.65
C GLN A 126 1.31 -21.76 3.01
N ARG A 127 2.49 -21.42 3.52
CA ARG A 127 3.45 -20.51 2.87
C ARG A 127 3.90 -21.10 1.54
N LYS A 128 3.98 -20.27 0.50
CA LYS A 128 4.29 -20.66 -0.87
C LYS A 128 5.51 -19.94 -1.43
N ALA A 129 5.94 -18.83 -0.82
CA ALA A 129 7.03 -17.99 -1.34
C ALA A 129 8.30 -18.78 -1.67
N ALA A 130 8.82 -19.58 -0.73
CA ALA A 130 10.01 -20.43 -0.93
C ALA A 130 9.86 -21.37 -2.14
N SER A 131 8.71 -22.07 -2.22
CA SER A 131 8.43 -22.99 -3.33
C SER A 131 8.32 -22.29 -4.68
N TYR A 132 7.74 -21.09 -4.71
CA TYR A 132 7.62 -20.27 -5.92
C TYR A 132 8.99 -19.78 -6.38
N TYR A 133 9.85 -19.37 -5.45
CA TYR A 133 11.22 -18.93 -5.73
C TYR A 133 12.06 -20.04 -6.36
N ILE A 134 12.04 -21.24 -5.77
CA ILE A 134 12.75 -22.42 -6.30
C ILE A 134 12.24 -22.77 -7.71
N ARG A 135 10.92 -22.80 -7.90
CA ARG A 135 10.30 -23.09 -9.21
C ARG A 135 10.65 -22.02 -10.24
N ALA A 136 10.62 -20.74 -9.87
CA ALA A 136 10.96 -19.62 -10.75
C ALA A 136 12.37 -19.76 -11.33
N LYS A 137 13.34 -20.19 -10.50
CA LYS A 137 14.73 -20.43 -10.93
C LYS A 137 14.88 -21.55 -11.96
N GLY A 138 13.91 -22.45 -12.08
CA GLY A 138 13.91 -23.52 -13.09
C GLY A 138 13.45 -23.06 -14.48
N TYR A 139 12.90 -21.85 -14.63
CA TYR A 139 12.42 -21.33 -15.91
C TYR A 139 13.48 -20.53 -16.67
N LYS A 140 13.24 -20.30 -17.96
CA LYS A 140 14.02 -19.37 -18.79
C LYS A 140 13.80 -17.92 -18.32
N ALA A 141 14.76 -17.04 -18.64
CA ALA A 141 14.86 -15.67 -18.12
C ALA A 141 13.55 -14.86 -18.06
N SER A 142 12.72 -14.86 -19.11
CA SER A 142 11.47 -14.08 -19.12
C SER A 142 10.43 -14.59 -18.11
N LEU A 143 10.20 -15.91 -18.08
CA LEU A 143 9.30 -16.56 -17.13
C LEU A 143 9.90 -16.57 -15.71
N GLN A 144 11.22 -16.71 -15.60
CA GLN A 144 11.95 -16.63 -14.34
C GLN A 144 11.76 -15.25 -13.70
N SER A 145 11.97 -14.16 -14.44
CA SER A 145 11.79 -12.79 -13.93
C SER A 145 10.40 -12.58 -13.34
N ARG A 146 9.34 -12.97 -14.06
CA ARG A 146 7.96 -12.88 -13.56
C ARG A 146 7.70 -13.77 -12.35
N GLY A 147 8.21 -15.01 -12.37
CA GLY A 147 8.09 -15.94 -11.24
C GLY A 147 8.80 -15.46 -9.98
N LEU A 148 9.94 -14.78 -10.13
CA LEU A 148 10.67 -14.17 -9.02
C LEU A 148 9.87 -13.04 -8.37
N VAL A 149 9.30 -12.13 -9.17
CA VAL A 149 8.42 -11.05 -8.67
C VAL A 149 7.25 -11.62 -7.86
N PHE A 150 6.60 -12.69 -8.36
CA PHE A 150 5.56 -13.38 -7.60
C PHE A 150 6.10 -13.92 -6.28
N SER A 151 7.24 -14.61 -6.29
CA SER A 151 7.82 -15.16 -5.06
C SER A 151 8.16 -14.08 -4.02
N TYR A 152 8.66 -12.92 -4.44
CA TYR A 152 8.98 -11.81 -3.53
C TYR A 152 7.73 -11.15 -2.95
N ALA A 153 6.68 -10.97 -3.77
CA ALA A 153 5.42 -10.41 -3.29
C ALA A 153 4.72 -11.34 -2.29
N LEU A 154 4.76 -12.65 -2.56
CA LEU A 154 4.28 -13.68 -1.63
C LEU A 154 5.11 -13.66 -0.35
N ALA A 155 6.44 -13.60 -0.43
CA ALA A 155 7.33 -13.59 0.74
C ALA A 155 6.94 -12.50 1.75
N VAL A 156 6.82 -11.25 1.28
CA VAL A 156 6.47 -10.12 2.15
C VAL A 156 5.04 -10.22 2.68
N SER A 157 4.09 -10.65 1.83
CA SER A 157 2.68 -10.80 2.24
C SER A 157 2.47 -11.92 3.26
N GLU A 158 3.22 -13.01 3.14
CA GLU A 158 3.22 -14.14 4.08
C GLU A 158 3.88 -13.76 5.41
N GLU A 159 4.95 -12.96 5.39
CA GLU A 159 5.54 -12.37 6.61
C GLU A 159 4.53 -11.48 7.34
N ASN A 160 3.82 -10.61 6.62
CA ASN A 160 2.75 -9.80 7.19
C ASN A 160 1.66 -10.68 7.83
N ALA A 161 1.17 -11.68 7.11
CA ALA A 161 0.13 -12.59 7.61
C ALA A 161 0.56 -13.40 8.83
N ALA A 162 1.87 -13.58 9.04
CA ALA A 162 2.44 -14.24 10.22
C ALA A 162 2.79 -13.28 11.37
N GLY A 163 2.55 -11.98 11.22
CA GLY A 163 2.89 -10.97 12.23
C GLY A 163 4.36 -10.56 12.25
N GLY A 164 5.09 -10.80 11.16
CA GLY A 164 6.48 -10.36 10.98
C GLY A 164 6.60 -8.85 10.80
N LYS A 165 7.82 -8.31 10.98
CA LYS A 165 8.11 -6.89 10.70
C LYS A 165 8.02 -6.63 9.19
N ILE A 166 7.18 -5.67 8.79
CA ILE A 166 7.00 -5.23 7.40
C ILE A 166 6.97 -3.70 7.32
N VAL A 167 7.00 -3.17 6.09
CA VAL A 167 6.74 -1.75 5.82
C VAL A 167 5.41 -1.62 5.09
N THR A 168 4.59 -0.65 5.49
CA THR A 168 3.33 -0.35 4.80
C THR A 168 3.60 0.23 3.40
N ALA A 169 2.84 -0.20 2.40
CA ALA A 169 2.99 0.33 1.03
C ALA A 169 1.68 0.25 0.21
N PRO A 170 0.69 1.14 0.43
CA PRO A 170 0.59 2.10 1.54
C PRO A 170 -0.03 1.49 2.81
N THR A 171 -0.52 0.24 2.79
CA THR A 171 -1.02 -0.48 3.98
C THR A 171 -0.26 -1.78 4.22
N CYS A 172 -0.54 -2.45 5.34
CA CYS A 172 -0.02 -3.78 5.61
C CYS A 172 -0.58 -4.82 4.61
N GLY A 173 -1.83 -4.64 4.16
CA GLY A 173 -2.48 -5.56 3.21
C GLY A 173 -1.88 -5.53 1.81
N SER A 174 -1.22 -4.44 1.43
CA SER A 174 -0.57 -4.24 0.13
C SER A 174 0.97 -4.16 0.22
N CYS A 175 1.54 -4.54 1.35
CA CYS A 175 2.96 -4.33 1.65
C CYS A 175 3.92 -5.08 0.72
N GLY A 176 3.46 -6.09 -0.02
CA GLY A 176 4.32 -6.89 -0.90
C GLY A 176 4.56 -6.29 -2.28
N VAL A 177 3.73 -5.34 -2.74
CA VAL A 177 3.78 -4.85 -4.12
C VAL A 177 5.05 -4.05 -4.41
N VAL A 178 5.27 -2.94 -3.69
CA VAL A 178 6.44 -2.07 -3.88
C VAL A 178 7.77 -2.80 -3.65
N PRO A 179 8.00 -3.52 -2.54
CA PRO A 179 9.28 -4.17 -2.30
C PRO A 179 9.57 -5.28 -3.31
N SER A 180 8.57 -6.06 -3.75
CA SER A 180 8.82 -7.12 -4.73
C SER A 180 9.30 -6.58 -6.08
N VAL A 181 8.72 -5.46 -6.55
CA VAL A 181 9.15 -4.79 -7.78
C VAL A 181 10.55 -4.21 -7.62
N LEU A 182 10.81 -3.44 -6.56
CA LEU A 182 12.11 -2.80 -6.37
C LEU A 182 13.23 -3.81 -6.10
N TYR A 183 12.95 -4.87 -5.33
CA TYR A 183 13.92 -5.91 -5.02
C TYR A 183 14.29 -6.69 -6.28
N HIS A 184 13.30 -7.00 -7.12
CA HIS A 184 13.54 -7.61 -8.42
C HIS A 184 14.41 -6.74 -9.32
N LEU A 185 14.16 -5.42 -9.36
CA LEU A 185 14.93 -4.48 -10.19
C LEU A 185 16.35 -4.27 -9.65
N GLU A 186 16.54 -4.21 -8.33
CA GLU A 186 17.87 -4.14 -7.71
C GLU A 186 18.69 -5.41 -8.02
N ASP A 187 18.12 -6.60 -7.77
CA ASP A 187 18.81 -7.89 -7.92
C ASP A 187 19.12 -8.24 -9.39
N ILE A 188 18.12 -8.17 -10.28
CA ILE A 188 18.26 -8.64 -11.67
C ILE A 188 18.83 -7.58 -12.61
N ARG A 189 18.63 -6.28 -12.34
CA ARG A 189 19.10 -5.19 -13.20
C ARG A 189 20.25 -4.39 -12.61
N SER A 190 20.68 -4.71 -11.39
CA SER A 190 21.83 -4.08 -10.72
C SER A 190 21.70 -2.55 -10.61
N PHE A 191 20.47 -2.05 -10.41
CA PHE A 191 20.28 -0.64 -10.09
C PHE A 191 20.95 -0.32 -8.74
N SER A 192 21.64 0.83 -8.66
CA SER A 192 22.29 1.22 -7.41
C SER A 192 21.28 1.57 -6.33
N LYS A 193 21.64 1.32 -5.05
CA LYS A 193 20.83 1.70 -3.88
C LYS A 193 20.29 3.14 -3.97
N LYS A 194 21.14 4.11 -4.35
CA LYS A 194 20.74 5.51 -4.53
C LYS A 194 19.57 5.69 -5.52
N ARG A 195 19.54 4.91 -6.61
CA ARG A 195 18.42 4.94 -7.57
C ARG A 195 17.16 4.32 -6.98
N ILE A 196 17.30 3.24 -6.20
CA ILE A 196 16.17 2.62 -5.49
C ILE A 196 15.56 3.60 -4.49
N LEU A 197 16.36 4.31 -3.69
CA LEU A 197 15.85 5.30 -2.74
C LEU A 197 15.10 6.44 -3.44
N ARG A 198 15.62 6.92 -4.58
CA ARG A 198 14.90 7.90 -5.42
C ARG A 198 13.59 7.34 -5.97
N ALA A 199 13.56 6.07 -6.36
CA ALA A 199 12.33 5.42 -6.83
C ALA A 199 11.30 5.26 -5.69
N LEU A 200 11.76 4.95 -4.46
CA LEU A 200 10.93 4.93 -3.26
C LEU A 200 10.36 6.31 -2.93
N ALA A 201 11.13 7.39 -3.07
CA ALA A 201 10.64 8.75 -2.91
C ALA A 201 9.47 9.04 -3.88
N THR A 202 9.62 8.66 -5.14
CA THR A 202 8.55 8.76 -6.14
C THR A 202 7.34 7.91 -5.80
N ALA A 203 7.52 6.64 -5.45
CA ALA A 203 6.43 5.79 -4.97
C ALA A 203 5.67 6.44 -3.80
N GLY A 204 6.40 6.94 -2.79
CA GLY A 204 5.83 7.62 -1.63
C GLY A 204 5.03 8.86 -2.01
N LEU A 205 5.50 9.66 -2.96
CA LEU A 205 4.79 10.86 -3.43
C LEU A 205 3.42 10.53 -4.07
N PHE A 206 3.38 9.51 -4.92
CA PHE A 206 2.13 9.04 -5.53
C PHE A 206 1.17 8.49 -4.46
N GLY A 207 1.65 7.64 -3.55
CA GLY A 207 0.85 7.11 -2.45
C GLY A 207 0.29 8.19 -1.53
N ASN A 208 1.12 9.18 -1.16
CA ASN A 208 0.70 10.32 -0.34
C ASN A 208 -0.35 11.19 -1.04
N THR A 209 -0.26 11.33 -2.36
CA THR A 209 -1.25 12.08 -3.14
C THR A 209 -2.62 11.39 -3.09
N VAL A 210 -2.66 10.06 -3.25
CA VAL A 210 -3.93 9.30 -3.11
C VAL A 210 -4.49 9.41 -1.69
N LYS A 211 -3.64 9.22 -0.67
CA LYS A 211 -4.04 9.34 0.74
C LYS A 211 -4.65 10.71 1.05
N LYS A 212 -4.08 11.78 0.49
CA LYS A 212 -4.53 13.16 0.73
C LYS A 212 -5.85 13.49 0.03
N ASN A 213 -6.02 13.04 -1.21
CA ASN A 213 -7.14 13.47 -2.06
C ASN A 213 -8.35 12.52 -2.00
N ALA A 214 -8.12 11.27 -1.63
CA ALA A 214 -9.13 10.22 -1.47
C ALA A 214 -8.98 9.53 -0.10
N SER A 215 -8.72 8.23 -0.10
CA SER A 215 -8.41 7.41 1.08
C SER A 215 -7.56 6.21 0.65
N ILE A 216 -6.84 5.65 1.60
CA ILE A 216 -6.11 4.37 1.48
C ILE A 216 -6.67 3.30 2.43
N SER A 217 -7.84 3.56 3.03
CA SER A 217 -8.51 2.66 3.96
C SER A 217 -9.37 1.65 3.18
N GLY A 218 -9.08 0.35 3.34
CA GLY A 218 -9.89 -0.72 2.76
C GLY A 218 -11.35 -0.65 3.21
N ALA A 219 -11.60 -0.22 4.44
CA ALA A 219 -12.92 0.02 5.00
C ALA A 219 -13.70 1.19 4.35
N GLU A 220 -13.03 2.14 3.70
CA GLU A 220 -13.67 3.29 3.07
C GLU A 220 -13.83 3.11 1.57
N VAL A 221 -12.77 2.70 0.88
CA VAL A 221 -12.72 2.69 -0.59
C VAL A 221 -12.46 1.31 -1.19
N GLY A 222 -12.38 0.25 -0.38
CA GLY A 222 -12.04 -1.09 -0.85
C GLY A 222 -10.56 -1.28 -1.16
N CYS A 223 -10.23 -2.44 -1.73
CA CYS A 223 -8.84 -2.87 -1.94
C CYS A 223 -8.16 -2.10 -3.08
N GLN A 224 -8.93 -1.40 -3.92
CA GLN A 224 -8.40 -0.41 -4.86
C GLN A 224 -7.58 0.69 -4.16
N GLY A 225 -7.98 1.11 -2.95
CA GLY A 225 -7.26 2.10 -2.14
C GLY A 225 -5.99 1.56 -1.47
N GLU A 226 -5.79 0.24 -1.50
CA GLU A 226 -4.64 -0.41 -0.89
C GLU A 226 -3.74 -1.00 -1.98
N VAL A 227 -4.14 -2.14 -2.55
CA VAL A 227 -3.37 -2.85 -3.58
C VAL A 227 -3.32 -2.07 -4.88
N GLY A 228 -4.42 -1.40 -5.28
CA GLY A 228 -4.42 -0.54 -6.47
C GLY A 228 -3.46 0.63 -6.34
N VAL A 229 -3.46 1.31 -5.20
CA VAL A 229 -2.50 2.39 -4.90
C VAL A 229 -1.08 1.85 -4.86
N ALA A 230 -0.84 0.70 -4.23
CA ALA A 230 0.47 0.07 -4.21
C ALA A 230 0.98 -0.28 -5.63
N CYS A 231 0.08 -0.72 -6.52
CA CYS A 231 0.39 -0.97 -7.93
C CYS A 231 0.82 0.33 -8.63
N ALA A 232 0.08 1.41 -8.43
CA ALA A 232 0.43 2.72 -8.99
C ALA A 232 1.78 3.24 -8.48
N MET A 233 2.02 3.14 -7.17
CA MET A 233 3.29 3.50 -6.53
C MET A 233 4.46 2.72 -7.14
N ALA A 234 4.32 1.40 -7.28
CA ALA A 234 5.35 0.54 -7.85
C ALA A 234 5.56 0.80 -9.35
N ALA A 235 4.50 1.08 -10.11
CA ALA A 235 4.58 1.39 -11.54
C ALA A 235 5.32 2.71 -11.78
N ALA A 236 5.02 3.75 -11.00
CA ALA A 236 5.72 5.03 -11.04
C ALA A 236 7.23 4.86 -10.75
N ALA A 237 7.54 4.13 -9.68
CA ALA A 237 8.92 3.85 -9.28
C ALA A 237 9.69 3.04 -10.33
N ALA A 238 9.06 2.02 -10.91
CA ALA A 238 9.65 1.25 -12.00
C ALA A 238 9.90 2.13 -13.23
N SER A 239 8.90 2.89 -13.70
CA SER A 239 9.01 3.80 -14.85
C SER A 239 10.16 4.80 -14.67
N GLN A 240 10.32 5.35 -13.47
CA GLN A 240 11.46 6.21 -13.16
C GLN A 240 12.81 5.49 -13.26
N LEU A 241 12.93 4.27 -12.75
CA LEU A 241 14.17 3.50 -12.82
C LEU A 241 14.58 3.17 -14.26
N PHE A 242 13.59 2.92 -15.13
CA PHE A 242 13.82 2.70 -16.56
C PHE A 242 14.06 3.99 -17.35
N GLY A 243 14.10 5.15 -16.70
CA GLY A 243 14.40 6.43 -17.33
C GLY A 243 13.20 7.07 -18.03
N GLY A 244 11.97 6.72 -17.62
CA GLY A 244 10.75 7.33 -18.13
C GLY A 244 10.70 8.84 -17.89
N SER A 245 10.09 9.58 -18.81
CA SER A 245 9.78 11.00 -18.65
C SER A 245 8.77 11.21 -17.49
N PRO A 246 8.66 12.43 -16.93
CA PRO A 246 7.61 12.72 -15.94
C PRO A 246 6.19 12.34 -16.41
N ALA A 247 5.89 12.49 -17.70
CA ALA A 247 4.62 12.07 -18.28
C ALA A 247 4.48 10.53 -18.31
N GLN A 248 5.52 9.79 -18.71
CA GLN A 248 5.49 8.31 -18.69
C GLN A 248 5.42 7.73 -17.28
N ILE A 249 6.05 8.37 -16.29
CA ILE A 249 5.98 7.96 -14.88
C ILE A 249 4.55 8.09 -14.35
N GLU A 250 3.91 9.23 -14.62
CA GLU A 250 2.52 9.45 -14.24
C GLU A 250 1.57 8.51 -14.98
N TYR A 251 1.78 8.28 -16.28
CA TYR A 251 0.96 7.35 -17.04
C TYR A 251 1.08 5.90 -16.55
N ALA A 252 2.29 5.47 -16.15
CA ALA A 252 2.48 4.16 -15.52
C ALA A 252 1.70 4.04 -14.21
N ALA A 253 1.72 5.09 -13.38
CA ALA A 253 0.99 5.14 -12.12
C ALA A 253 -0.53 5.11 -12.34
N GLU A 254 -0.99 5.86 -13.34
CA GLU A 254 -2.38 5.96 -13.76
C GLU A 254 -2.95 4.59 -14.15
N MET A 255 -2.34 3.90 -15.12
CA MET A 255 -2.73 2.53 -15.49
C MET A 255 -2.67 1.56 -14.30
N GLY A 256 -1.67 1.74 -13.43
CA GLY A 256 -1.52 0.96 -12.21
C GLY A 256 -2.75 1.04 -11.30
N LEU A 257 -3.31 2.25 -11.12
CA LEU A 257 -4.52 2.45 -10.32
C LEU A 257 -5.79 2.12 -11.10
N GLU A 258 -5.89 2.53 -12.36
CA GLU A 258 -7.06 2.37 -13.24
C GLU A 258 -7.48 0.90 -13.32
N HIS A 259 -6.51 0.00 -13.51
CA HIS A 259 -6.73 -1.44 -13.63
C HIS A 259 -7.18 -2.13 -12.32
N HIS A 260 -7.32 -1.38 -11.23
CA HIS A 260 -7.81 -1.85 -9.94
C HIS A 260 -9.12 -1.18 -9.51
N LEU A 261 -9.69 -0.25 -10.29
CA LEU A 261 -10.94 0.43 -9.95
C LEU A 261 -12.09 -0.56 -9.74
N GLY A 262 -12.87 -0.33 -8.68
CA GLY A 262 -13.99 -1.18 -8.25
C GLY A 262 -13.58 -2.40 -7.42
N MET A 263 -12.30 -2.59 -7.11
CA MET A 263 -11.84 -3.74 -6.33
C MET A 263 -12.27 -3.64 -4.85
N THR A 264 -13.13 -4.55 -4.42
CA THR A 264 -13.66 -4.67 -3.06
C THR A 264 -12.63 -5.23 -2.06
N CYS A 265 -12.82 -4.96 -0.76
CA CYS A 265 -11.94 -5.46 0.31
C CYS A 265 -12.73 -6.34 1.28
N ASP A 266 -12.89 -7.63 0.95
CA ASP A 266 -13.71 -8.53 1.75
C ASP A 266 -13.06 -9.92 1.85
N PRO A 267 -12.02 -10.04 2.68
CA PRO A 267 -11.17 -11.22 2.72
C PRO A 267 -11.79 -12.38 3.49
N VAL A 268 -11.40 -13.60 3.14
CA VAL A 268 -11.89 -14.83 3.78
C VAL A 268 -11.55 -14.82 5.27
N CYS A 269 -12.55 -15.07 6.12
CA CYS A 269 -12.45 -15.01 7.59
C CYS A 269 -11.96 -13.64 8.13
N GLY A 270 -12.06 -12.55 7.37
CA GLY A 270 -11.52 -11.24 7.77
C GLY A 270 -9.99 -11.19 7.86
N LEU A 271 -9.27 -12.21 7.35
CA LEU A 271 -7.82 -12.32 7.47
C LEU A 271 -7.10 -11.69 6.29
N VAL A 272 -5.95 -11.06 6.54
CA VAL A 272 -5.05 -10.55 5.49
C VAL A 272 -4.26 -11.70 4.83
N GLN A 273 -4.98 -12.67 4.26
CA GLN A 273 -4.45 -13.88 3.62
C GLN A 273 -5.08 -14.08 2.25
N ILE A 274 -6.37 -14.40 2.18
CA ILE A 274 -7.10 -14.64 0.91
C ILE A 274 -8.14 -13.53 0.71
N PRO A 275 -8.15 -12.82 -0.42
CA PRO A 275 -7.25 -12.91 -1.59
C PRO A 275 -6.00 -11.99 -1.49
N CYS A 276 -5.71 -11.42 -0.32
CA CYS A 276 -4.69 -10.38 -0.14
C CYS A 276 -3.30 -10.79 -0.65
N ILE A 277 -2.85 -12.01 -0.34
CA ILE A 277 -1.51 -12.50 -0.69
C ILE A 277 -1.35 -12.59 -2.22
N GLU A 278 -2.33 -13.18 -2.93
CA GLU A 278 -2.25 -13.28 -4.40
C GLU A 278 -2.42 -11.93 -5.09
N ARG A 279 -3.26 -11.04 -4.54
CA ARG A 279 -3.45 -9.68 -5.07
C ARG A 279 -2.15 -8.89 -5.09
N ASN A 280 -1.29 -9.03 -4.08
CA ASN A 280 0.04 -8.40 -4.07
C ASN A 280 0.91 -8.88 -5.24
N ALA A 281 0.94 -10.20 -5.49
CA ALA A 281 1.73 -10.78 -6.57
C ALA A 281 1.25 -10.32 -7.97
N TYR A 282 -0.07 -10.30 -8.19
CA TYR A 282 -0.64 -9.83 -9.45
C TYR A 282 -0.46 -8.32 -9.65
N ALA A 283 -0.62 -7.52 -8.60
CA ALA A 283 -0.38 -6.07 -8.65
C ALA A 283 1.09 -5.75 -8.96
N ALA A 284 2.04 -6.49 -8.37
CA ALA A 284 3.46 -6.31 -8.66
C ALA A 284 3.80 -6.59 -10.13
N ALA A 285 3.25 -7.66 -10.71
CA ALA A 285 3.41 -7.94 -12.13
C ALA A 285 2.72 -6.87 -13.00
N ARG A 286 1.52 -6.42 -12.62
CA ARG A 286 0.79 -5.38 -13.34
C ARG A 286 1.55 -4.05 -13.34
N ALA A 287 2.21 -3.70 -12.23
CA ALA A 287 3.04 -2.50 -12.13
C ALA A 287 4.21 -2.52 -13.14
N LEU A 288 4.85 -3.69 -13.31
CA LEU A 288 5.90 -3.87 -14.32
C LEU A 288 5.36 -3.84 -15.75
N ASP A 289 4.17 -4.40 -15.99
CA ASP A 289 3.49 -4.32 -17.29
C ASP A 289 3.12 -2.86 -17.63
N ALA A 290 2.64 -2.07 -16.66
CA ALA A 290 2.34 -0.64 -16.84
C ALA A 290 3.59 0.20 -17.13
N ASN A 291 4.69 -0.07 -16.42
CA ASN A 291 6.01 0.50 -16.73
C ASN A 291 6.44 0.15 -18.17
N LEU A 292 6.33 -1.11 -18.58
CA LEU A 292 6.71 -1.53 -19.93
C LEU A 292 5.83 -0.86 -20.99
N TYR A 293 4.52 -0.83 -20.79
CA TYR A 293 3.58 -0.19 -21.71
C TYR A 293 3.89 1.30 -21.88
N SER A 294 3.96 2.06 -20.77
CA SER A 294 4.21 3.49 -20.80
C SER A 294 5.54 3.85 -21.47
N SER A 295 6.58 3.02 -21.30
CA SER A 295 7.89 3.24 -21.94
C SER A 295 7.87 3.24 -23.48
N PHE A 296 6.85 2.62 -24.10
CA PHE A 296 6.67 2.62 -25.57
C PHE A 296 5.81 3.78 -26.07
N THR A 297 5.39 4.67 -25.18
CA THR A 297 4.58 5.84 -25.49
C THR A 297 5.38 7.12 -25.28
N ASP A 298 4.82 8.27 -25.66
CA ASP A 298 5.36 9.58 -25.28
C ASP A 298 4.89 10.04 -23.88
N GLY A 299 4.11 9.22 -23.18
CA GLY A 299 3.49 9.52 -21.89
C GLY A 299 2.22 10.35 -21.98
N THR A 300 1.76 10.73 -23.19
CA THR A 300 0.50 11.45 -23.34
C THR A 300 -0.70 10.50 -23.29
N HIS A 301 -1.70 10.85 -22.51
CA HIS A 301 -2.95 10.10 -22.39
C HIS A 301 -4.09 11.02 -21.97
N ARG A 302 -5.33 10.53 -22.03
CA ARG A 302 -6.53 11.37 -21.88
C ARG A 302 -7.04 11.47 -20.44
N VAL A 303 -6.68 10.53 -19.59
CA VAL A 303 -7.27 10.39 -18.25
C VAL A 303 -6.15 10.56 -17.24
N SER A 304 -6.03 11.74 -16.62
CA SER A 304 -4.96 11.97 -15.65
C SER A 304 -5.06 11.05 -14.42
N PHE A 305 -3.93 10.80 -13.77
CA PHE A 305 -3.85 10.09 -12.50
C PHE A 305 -4.80 10.69 -11.45
N ASP A 306 -4.86 12.02 -11.35
CA ASP A 306 -5.77 12.69 -10.41
C ASP A 306 -7.25 12.42 -10.74
N ARG A 307 -7.60 12.24 -12.03
CA ARG A 307 -8.95 11.83 -12.42
C ARG A 307 -9.24 10.40 -11.96
N VAL A 308 -8.29 9.48 -12.11
CA VAL A 308 -8.43 8.10 -11.62
C VAL A 308 -8.56 8.07 -10.10
N VAL A 309 -7.82 8.89 -9.36
CA VAL A 309 -7.95 9.02 -7.89
C VAL A 309 -9.35 9.49 -7.50
N ASN A 310 -9.92 10.46 -8.22
CA ASN A 310 -11.29 10.92 -7.97
C ASN A 310 -12.32 9.82 -8.27
N VAL A 311 -12.16 9.09 -9.39
CA VAL A 311 -13.03 7.95 -9.71
C VAL A 311 -12.91 6.86 -8.64
N MET A 312 -11.71 6.55 -8.14
CA MET A 312 -11.52 5.61 -7.03
C MET A 312 -12.28 6.04 -5.77
N LYS A 313 -12.30 7.34 -5.47
CA LYS A 313 -13.05 7.89 -4.33
C LYS A 313 -14.56 7.72 -4.51
N GLU A 314 -15.06 8.05 -5.69
CA GLU A 314 -16.48 7.91 -6.05
C GLU A 314 -16.92 6.44 -6.02
N THR A 315 -16.19 5.56 -6.71
CA THR A 315 -16.47 4.12 -6.69
C THR A 315 -16.36 3.53 -5.29
N GLY A 316 -15.39 4.00 -4.50
CA GLY A 316 -15.24 3.62 -3.10
C GLY A 316 -16.47 3.97 -2.26
N HIS A 317 -17.03 5.15 -2.46
CA HIS A 317 -18.29 5.57 -1.83
C HIS A 317 -19.45 4.67 -2.23
N ASP A 318 -19.55 4.33 -3.52
CA ASP A 318 -20.66 3.56 -4.10
C ASP A 318 -20.59 2.05 -3.80
N ILE A 319 -19.42 1.51 -3.44
CA ILE A 319 -19.30 0.13 -2.98
C ILE A 319 -20.18 -0.05 -1.72
N PRO A 320 -21.15 -0.97 -1.72
CA PRO A 320 -21.96 -1.24 -0.53
C PRO A 320 -21.08 -1.64 0.65
N SER A 321 -21.42 -1.18 1.86
CA SER A 321 -20.63 -1.45 3.08
C SER A 321 -20.36 -2.95 3.29
N LEU A 322 -21.29 -3.82 2.90
CA LEU A 322 -21.15 -5.28 2.95
C LEU A 322 -19.93 -5.82 2.19
N TYR A 323 -19.49 -5.16 1.11
CA TYR A 323 -18.35 -5.59 0.29
C TYR A 323 -17.06 -4.82 0.61
N LYS A 324 -17.04 -4.07 1.72
CA LYS A 324 -15.82 -3.52 2.30
C LYS A 324 -15.35 -4.45 3.41
N GLU A 325 -14.52 -3.93 4.31
CA GLU A 325 -13.83 -4.67 5.37
C GLU A 325 -14.76 -5.12 6.51
N THR A 326 -15.91 -5.72 6.19
CA THR A 326 -16.89 -6.24 7.17
C THR A 326 -16.67 -7.73 7.44
N GLY A 327 -16.11 -8.48 6.49
CA GLY A 327 -15.96 -9.94 6.60
C GLY A 327 -17.29 -10.70 6.52
N GLU A 328 -18.37 -10.05 6.08
CA GLU A 328 -19.72 -10.64 6.01
C GLU A 328 -20.21 -10.85 4.56
N GLY A 329 -19.55 -10.24 3.57
CA GLY A 329 -19.96 -10.26 2.16
C GLY A 329 -19.04 -11.10 1.26
N GLY A 330 -19.07 -10.81 -0.04
CA GLY A 330 -17.95 -11.10 -0.95
C GLY A 330 -17.37 -12.51 -0.84
N LEU A 331 -16.03 -12.60 -0.71
CA LEU A 331 -15.32 -13.87 -0.51
C LEU A 331 -15.39 -14.37 0.94
N ALA A 332 -15.72 -13.51 1.90
CA ALA A 332 -15.91 -13.91 3.29
C ALA A 332 -17.22 -14.69 3.50
N LYS A 333 -18.20 -14.53 2.62
CA LYS A 333 -19.51 -15.15 2.73
C LYS A 333 -19.41 -16.67 2.80
N GLY A 334 -19.96 -17.25 3.86
CA GLY A 334 -19.93 -18.70 4.10
C GLY A 334 -18.72 -19.17 4.92
N HIS A 335 -17.83 -18.26 5.32
CA HIS A 335 -16.72 -18.54 6.22
C HIS A 335 -16.91 -17.83 7.56
N PRO A 336 -16.93 -18.54 8.70
CA PRO A 336 -17.03 -17.91 10.01
C PRO A 336 -15.76 -17.09 10.33
N MET A 337 -15.94 -15.93 10.99
CA MET A 337 -14.86 -15.16 11.61
C MET A 337 -14.38 -15.81 12.91
#